data_AF-A0A5N5MS57-F1
#
_entry.id   AF-A0A5N5MS57-F1
#
_cell.length_a   1.000
_cell.length_b   1.000
_cell.length_c   1.000
_cell.angle_alpha   90.00
_cell.angle_beta   90.00
_cell.angle_gamma   90.00
#
_symmetry.space_group_name_H-M   'P 1'
#
loop_
_entity.id
_entity.type
_entity.pdbx_description
1 polymer ?
#
loop_
_entity_poly.entity_id
_entity_poly.type
_entity_poly.pdbx_seq_one_letter_code
_entity_poly.pdbx_strand_id
1 'polypeptide(L)'
;MFTNEMSESSSSEVFLRDMSPEAFKVMLEFMYSGELILEGSVEFGTLLLQALLLADQFGVTLLYQECYKTLLECLTEDSVGPILRALSSIPSCKLIEETCEMKFAMHFDYCTTTSLDFILLDETNFSNIIQHQDLTVTSEERVLNAIFMWCMRGKELCGWEVVAELLALSTPELLFGDRLQSLNNLFPSVRFPLMPYDLLKKLGQSNLCRHVPIFDDLVREGISYVEFGSLRPGNDQK
;
A
#
# COMPACT_ATOMS: atom_id res chain seq x y z
N MET A 1 23.60 -12.61 -25.93
CA MET A 1 22.70 -13.47 -26.72
C MET A 1 23.29 -13.81 -28.07
N PHE A 2 23.62 -12.83 -28.92
CA PHE A 2 24.13 -13.09 -30.29
C PHE A 2 25.66 -13.24 -30.41
N THR A 3 26.36 -13.40 -29.30
CA THR A 3 27.82 -13.53 -29.23
C THR A 3 28.21 -14.67 -28.28
N ASN A 4 29.45 -15.16 -28.38
CA ASN A 4 30.05 -16.15 -27.46
C ASN A 4 29.33 -17.51 -27.37
N GLU A 5 29.11 -18.19 -28.51
CA GLU A 5 28.71 -19.61 -28.57
C GLU A 5 27.41 -19.98 -27.83
N MET A 6 26.56 -19.01 -27.50
CA MET A 6 25.19 -19.29 -27.07
C MET A 6 24.41 -19.95 -28.22
N SER A 7 23.45 -20.84 -27.92
CA SER A 7 22.64 -21.55 -28.93
C SER A 7 21.96 -20.60 -29.94
N GLU A 8 21.61 -19.42 -29.46
CA GLU A 8 20.96 -18.33 -30.17
C GLU A 8 21.89 -17.67 -31.20
N SER A 9 23.22 -17.79 -31.03
CA SER A 9 24.19 -17.23 -31.99
C SER A 9 24.22 -17.97 -33.32
N SER A 10 23.82 -19.24 -33.33
CA SER A 10 23.72 -20.09 -34.54
C SER A 10 22.30 -20.30 -35.04
N SER A 11 21.30 -19.72 -34.37
CA SER A 11 19.88 -19.87 -34.69
C SER A 11 19.34 -18.60 -35.36
N SER A 12 18.53 -18.76 -36.41
CA SER A 12 17.79 -17.65 -37.02
C SER A 12 16.57 -17.22 -36.21
N GLU A 13 16.18 -18.03 -35.22
CA GLU A 13 14.99 -17.83 -34.39
C GLU A 13 15.38 -17.85 -32.91
N VAL A 14 14.83 -16.90 -32.14
CA VAL A 14 14.97 -16.83 -30.69
C VAL A 14 13.59 -17.00 -30.07
N PHE A 15 13.44 -18.01 -29.22
CA PHE A 15 12.20 -18.26 -28.48
C PHE A 15 12.25 -17.55 -27.14
N LEU A 16 11.39 -16.54 -26.99
CA LEU A 16 11.20 -15.85 -25.72
C LEU A 16 9.93 -16.39 -25.04
N ARG A 17 10.02 -16.66 -23.73
CA ARG A 17 8.94 -17.26 -22.93
C ARG A 17 8.43 -16.25 -21.91
N ASP A 18 7.17 -16.43 -21.49
CA ASP A 18 6.56 -15.73 -20.36
C ASP A 18 6.51 -14.19 -20.50
N MET A 19 6.18 -13.70 -21.69
CA MET A 19 6.09 -12.26 -21.97
C MET A 19 4.89 -11.89 -22.84
N SER A 20 4.35 -10.68 -22.61
CA SER A 20 3.29 -10.14 -23.45
C SER A 20 3.82 -9.80 -24.84
N PRO A 21 3.19 -10.32 -25.91
CA PRO A 21 3.50 -9.93 -27.29
C PRO A 21 3.32 -8.43 -27.53
N GLU A 22 2.31 -7.82 -26.90
CA GLU A 22 2.00 -6.40 -27.02
C GLU A 22 3.10 -5.55 -26.38
N ALA A 23 3.49 -5.86 -25.14
CA ALA A 23 4.56 -5.13 -24.45
C ALA A 23 5.91 -5.29 -25.18
N PHE A 24 6.18 -6.49 -25.72
CA PHE A 24 7.39 -6.72 -26.51
C PHE A 24 7.38 -5.92 -27.82
N LYS A 25 6.22 -5.82 -28.48
CA LYS A 25 6.06 -4.99 -29.67
C LYS A 25 6.32 -3.52 -29.34
N VAL A 26 5.80 -3.00 -28.23
CA VAL A 26 6.08 -1.63 -27.77
C VAL A 26 7.59 -1.42 -27.57
N MET A 27 8.26 -2.36 -26.90
CA MET A 27 9.71 -2.29 -26.71
C MET A 27 10.47 -2.30 -28.04
N LEU A 28 10.11 -3.16 -28.98
CA LEU A 28 10.72 -3.22 -30.31
C LEU A 28 10.49 -1.92 -31.09
N GLU A 29 9.26 -1.42 -31.11
CA GLU A 29 8.94 -0.15 -31.78
C GLU A 29 9.78 0.99 -31.18
N PHE A 30 9.87 1.08 -29.84
CA PHE A 30 10.73 2.04 -29.17
C PHE A 30 12.21 1.88 -29.55
N MET A 31 12.74 0.66 -29.66
CA MET A 31 14.13 0.44 -30.08
C MET A 31 14.43 0.99 -31.47
N TYR A 32 13.43 1.00 -32.36
CA TYR A 32 13.59 1.46 -33.75
C TYR A 32 13.20 2.93 -33.96
N SER A 33 12.22 3.46 -33.22
CA SER A 33 11.72 4.83 -33.36
C SER A 33 12.29 5.79 -32.32
N GLY A 34 12.65 5.30 -31.14
CA GLY A 34 12.94 6.11 -29.95
C GLY A 34 11.70 6.69 -29.25
N GLU A 35 10.49 6.31 -29.68
CA GLU A 35 9.23 6.87 -29.17
C GLU A 35 8.42 5.82 -28.42
N LEU A 36 7.90 6.18 -27.24
CA LEU A 36 7.01 5.33 -26.45
C LEU A 36 5.58 5.43 -26.98
N ILE A 37 5.18 4.46 -27.80
CA ILE A 37 3.86 4.41 -28.42
C ILE A 37 2.98 3.43 -27.65
N LEU A 38 2.01 3.96 -26.92
CA LEU A 38 1.04 3.18 -26.12
C LEU A 38 -0.41 3.35 -26.62
N GLU A 39 -0.58 3.99 -27.77
CA GLU A 39 -1.89 4.37 -28.32
C GLU A 39 -2.79 3.16 -28.62
N GLY A 40 -4.05 3.24 -28.19
CA GLY A 40 -5.08 2.25 -28.49
C GLY A 40 -5.19 1.08 -27.51
N SER A 41 -4.36 1.01 -26.46
CA SER A 41 -4.52 0.01 -25.40
C SER A 41 -5.68 0.36 -24.47
N VAL A 42 -6.63 -0.57 -24.31
CA VAL A 42 -7.71 -0.48 -23.30
C VAL A 42 -7.14 -0.54 -21.88
N GLU A 43 -5.95 -1.14 -21.71
CA GLU A 43 -5.27 -1.34 -20.43
C GLU A 43 -3.91 -0.62 -20.42
N PHE A 44 -3.93 0.69 -20.67
CA PHE A 44 -2.72 1.52 -20.73
C PHE A 44 -1.76 1.29 -19.55
N GLY A 45 -2.28 1.26 -18.31
CA GLY A 45 -1.46 1.06 -17.11
C GLY A 45 -0.77 -0.31 -17.06
N THR A 46 -1.50 -1.38 -17.40
CA THR A 46 -0.95 -2.74 -17.44
C THR A 46 0.13 -2.88 -18.51
N LEU A 47 -0.13 -2.34 -19.71
CA LEU A 47 0.83 -2.37 -20.81
C LEU A 47 2.10 -1.56 -20.49
N LEU A 48 1.94 -0.38 -19.89
CA LEU A 48 3.05 0.46 -19.44
C LEU A 48 3.93 -0.24 -18.41
N LEU A 49 3.31 -0.90 -17.42
CA LEU A 49 4.03 -1.70 -16.43
C LEU A 49 4.78 -2.86 -17.10
N GLN A 50 4.14 -3.62 -17.97
CA GLN A 50 4.80 -4.73 -18.68
C GLN A 50 5.97 -4.24 -19.56
N ALA A 51 5.82 -3.12 -20.25
CA ALA A 51 6.88 -2.52 -21.05
C ALA A 51 8.07 -2.09 -20.18
N LEU A 52 7.81 -1.50 -19.00
CA LEU A 52 8.85 -1.16 -18.01
C LEU A 52 9.64 -2.42 -17.57
N LEU A 53 8.95 -3.53 -17.30
CA LEU A 53 9.61 -4.80 -16.90
C LEU A 53 10.45 -5.41 -18.00
N LEU A 54 9.94 -5.40 -19.23
CA LEU A 54 10.71 -5.86 -20.38
C LEU A 54 11.93 -4.95 -20.61
N ALA A 55 11.78 -3.65 -20.44
CA ALA A 55 12.90 -2.71 -20.55
C ALA A 55 14.01 -3.04 -19.55
N ASP A 56 13.66 -3.35 -18.29
CA ASP A 56 14.61 -3.79 -17.27
C ASP A 56 15.24 -5.14 -17.64
N GLN A 57 14.42 -6.14 -18.00
CA GLN A 57 14.87 -7.49 -18.36
C GLN A 57 15.86 -7.51 -19.55
N PHE A 58 15.60 -6.69 -20.57
CA PHE A 58 16.43 -6.59 -21.78
C PHE A 58 17.52 -5.51 -21.69
N GLY A 59 17.57 -4.75 -20.58
CA GLY A 59 18.58 -3.70 -20.37
C GLY A 59 18.38 -2.46 -21.25
N VAL A 60 17.14 -2.16 -21.65
CA VAL A 60 16.78 -1.01 -22.49
C VAL A 60 16.55 0.21 -21.61
N THR A 61 17.63 0.82 -21.14
CA THR A 61 17.58 1.87 -20.10
C THR A 61 16.75 3.10 -20.48
N LEU A 62 16.77 3.51 -21.76
CA LEU A 62 16.00 4.67 -22.22
C LEU A 62 14.48 4.40 -22.19
N LEU A 63 14.06 3.20 -22.59
CA LEU A 63 12.66 2.80 -22.50
C LEU A 63 12.22 2.73 -21.03
N TYR A 64 13.06 2.15 -20.18
CA TYR A 64 12.79 2.09 -18.75
C TYR A 64 12.56 3.49 -18.16
N GLN A 65 13.41 4.45 -18.50
CA GLN A 65 13.28 5.84 -18.04
C GLN A 65 12.01 6.53 -18.54
N GLU A 66 11.67 6.38 -19.81
CA GLU A 66 10.43 6.95 -20.36
C GLU A 66 9.19 6.28 -19.75
N CYS A 67 9.15 4.96 -19.66
CA CYS A 67 8.05 4.25 -19.00
C CYS A 67 7.90 4.67 -17.53
N TYR A 68 9.02 4.78 -16.80
CA TYR A 68 9.04 5.24 -15.41
C TYR A 68 8.45 6.64 -15.29
N LYS A 69 8.89 7.57 -16.14
CA LYS A 69 8.41 8.95 -16.16
C LYS A 69 6.91 9.01 -16.47
N THR A 70 6.46 8.35 -17.53
CA THR A 70 5.04 8.31 -17.92
C THR A 70 4.19 7.71 -16.81
N LEU A 71 4.67 6.66 -16.12
CA LEU A 71 3.95 6.05 -15.00
C LEU A 71 3.75 7.05 -13.87
N LEU A 72 4.78 7.81 -13.50
CA LEU A 72 4.69 8.84 -12.47
C LEU A 72 3.77 10.00 -12.86
N GLU A 73 3.78 10.41 -14.12
CA GLU A 73 2.90 11.45 -14.66
C GLU A 73 1.43 11.01 -14.68
N CYS A 74 1.17 9.73 -14.93
CA CYS A 74 -0.18 9.16 -14.94
C CYS A 74 -0.65 8.67 -13.56
N LEU A 75 0.19 8.72 -12.53
CA LEU A 75 -0.13 8.21 -11.18
C LEU A 75 -1.13 9.14 -10.48
N THR A 76 -2.38 8.69 -10.42
CA THR A 76 -3.52 9.31 -9.74
C THR A 76 -3.88 8.58 -8.44
N GLU A 77 -4.69 9.19 -7.59
CA GLU A 77 -5.17 8.60 -6.33
C GLU A 77 -5.99 7.32 -6.55
N ASP A 78 -6.65 7.18 -7.71
CA ASP A 78 -7.42 5.98 -8.06
C ASP A 78 -6.54 4.84 -8.60
N SER A 79 -5.39 5.17 -9.21
CA SER A 79 -4.51 4.19 -9.85
C SER A 79 -3.36 3.72 -8.95
N VAL A 80 -3.01 4.49 -7.91
CA VAL A 80 -1.88 4.19 -7.02
C VAL A 80 -2.03 2.86 -6.30
N GLY A 81 -3.24 2.50 -5.85
CA GLY A 81 -3.50 1.22 -5.16
C GLY A 81 -3.26 0.00 -6.06
N PRO A 82 -3.95 -0.11 -7.21
CA PRO A 82 -3.73 -1.18 -8.17
C PRO A 82 -2.28 -1.26 -8.68
N ILE A 83 -1.63 -0.12 -8.95
CA ILE A 83 -0.24 -0.08 -9.41
C ILE A 83 0.70 -0.59 -8.32
N LEU A 84 0.57 -0.10 -7.08
CA LEU A 84 1.41 -0.53 -5.97
C LEU A 84 1.32 -2.05 -5.75
N ARG A 85 0.13 -2.61 -5.91
CA ARG A 85 -0.09 -4.06 -5.84
C ARG A 85 0.57 -4.82 -6.97
N ALA A 86 0.50 -4.31 -8.20
CA ALA A 86 1.17 -4.93 -9.34
C ALA A 86 2.70 -4.92 -9.14
N LEU A 87 3.23 -3.86 -8.53
CA LEU A 87 4.65 -3.68 -8.28
C LEU A 87 5.19 -4.54 -7.14
N SER A 88 4.39 -4.92 -6.15
CA SER A 88 4.86 -5.70 -4.99
C SER A 88 5.45 -7.06 -5.38
N SER A 89 5.06 -7.60 -6.53
CA SER A 89 5.60 -8.85 -7.07
C SER A 89 6.90 -8.68 -7.86
N ILE A 90 7.41 -7.45 -8.00
CA ILE A 90 8.48 -7.10 -8.94
C ILE A 90 9.63 -6.39 -8.20
N PRO A 91 10.77 -7.06 -8.00
CA PRO A 91 11.87 -6.53 -7.19
C PRO A 91 12.67 -5.38 -7.85
N SER A 92 12.59 -5.19 -9.17
CA SER A 92 13.35 -4.13 -9.87
C SER A 92 12.71 -2.74 -9.77
N CYS A 93 11.47 -2.65 -9.28
CA CYS A 93 10.69 -1.40 -9.28
C CYS A 93 10.62 -0.67 -7.93
N LYS A 94 11.56 -0.93 -7.01
CA LYS A 94 11.52 -0.38 -5.63
C LYS A 94 11.33 1.13 -5.56
N LEU A 95 11.98 1.90 -6.43
CA LEU A 95 11.87 3.36 -6.43
C LEU A 95 10.44 3.82 -6.81
N ILE A 96 9.78 3.10 -7.73
CA ILE A 96 8.38 3.36 -8.10
C ILE A 96 7.48 3.00 -6.93
N GLU A 97 7.73 1.85 -6.31
CA GLU A 97 7.01 1.38 -5.12
C GLU A 97 7.04 2.42 -4.00
N GLU A 98 8.22 2.89 -3.61
CA GLU A 98 8.41 3.96 -2.61
C GLU A 98 7.64 5.25 -2.99
N THR A 99 7.64 5.62 -4.27
CA THR A 99 6.91 6.80 -4.75
C THR A 99 5.40 6.61 -4.68
N CYS A 100 4.92 5.40 -4.97
CA CYS A 100 3.51 5.04 -4.83
C CYS A 100 3.09 5.02 -3.36
N GLU A 101 3.91 4.47 -2.47
CA GLU A 101 3.69 4.49 -1.01
C GLU A 101 3.59 5.94 -0.51
N MET A 102 4.51 6.82 -0.91
CA MET A 102 4.48 8.24 -0.58
C MET A 102 3.19 8.92 -1.07
N LYS A 103 2.82 8.74 -2.35
CA LYS A 103 1.59 9.34 -2.91
C LYS A 103 0.33 8.82 -2.20
N PHE A 104 0.29 7.53 -1.88
CA PHE A 104 -0.81 6.92 -1.15
C PHE A 104 -0.89 7.53 0.25
N ALA A 105 0.22 7.64 0.97
CA ALA A 105 0.27 8.25 2.30
C ALA A 105 -0.18 9.72 2.28
N MET A 106 0.20 10.49 1.25
CA MET A 106 -0.22 11.89 1.07
C MET A 106 -1.71 12.08 0.75
N HIS A 107 -2.42 11.03 0.33
CA HIS A 107 -3.85 11.08 0.02
C HIS A 107 -4.62 9.94 0.71
N PHE A 108 -4.17 9.55 1.90
CA PHE A 108 -4.62 8.33 2.57
C PHE A 108 -6.14 8.31 2.79
N ASP A 109 -6.71 9.43 3.25
CA ASP A 109 -8.15 9.54 3.50
C ASP A 109 -9.00 9.33 2.25
N TYR A 110 -8.53 9.83 1.10
CA TYR A 110 -9.20 9.63 -0.18
C TYR A 110 -9.08 8.18 -0.63
N CYS A 111 -7.85 7.64 -0.64
CA CYS A 111 -7.57 6.29 -1.13
C CYS A 111 -8.35 5.21 -0.36
N THR A 112 -8.45 5.37 0.97
CA THR A 112 -9.18 4.44 1.85
C THR A 112 -10.70 4.57 1.78
N THR A 113 -11.23 5.70 1.30
CA THR A 113 -12.67 5.93 1.16
C THR A 113 -13.18 5.53 -0.22
N THR A 114 -12.41 5.81 -1.27
CA THR A 114 -12.79 5.60 -2.68
C THR A 114 -12.53 4.16 -3.14
N SER A 115 -11.46 3.53 -2.63
CA SER A 115 -11.04 2.20 -3.06
C SER A 115 -10.83 1.25 -1.89
N LEU A 116 -11.07 -0.03 -2.12
CA LEU A 116 -10.71 -1.11 -1.19
C LEU A 116 -9.46 -1.86 -1.64
N ASP A 117 -8.75 -1.36 -2.66
CA ASP A 117 -7.58 -2.04 -3.23
C ASP A 117 -6.44 -2.16 -2.23
N PHE A 118 -6.36 -1.24 -1.27
CA PHE A 118 -5.37 -1.29 -0.20
C PHE A 118 -5.47 -2.56 0.64
N ILE A 119 -6.66 -3.15 0.77
CA ILE A 119 -6.89 -4.41 1.50
C ILE A 119 -6.07 -5.54 0.89
N LEU A 120 -5.79 -5.47 -0.39
CA LEU A 120 -5.10 -6.52 -1.12
C LEU A 120 -3.58 -6.30 -1.21
N LEU A 121 -3.06 -5.25 -0.57
CA LEU A 121 -1.63 -5.00 -0.43
C LEU A 121 -0.99 -5.97 0.56
N ASP A 122 0.31 -6.16 0.39
CA ASP A 122 1.17 -6.92 1.28
C ASP A 122 1.42 -6.16 2.59
N GLU A 123 1.79 -6.89 3.66
CA GLU A 123 2.02 -6.30 4.99
C GLU A 123 3.11 -5.22 4.94
N THR A 124 4.18 -5.45 4.18
CA THR A 124 5.30 -4.52 4.05
C THR A 124 4.85 -3.17 3.50
N ASN A 125 4.11 -3.19 2.40
CA ASN A 125 3.74 -1.98 1.67
C ASN A 125 2.70 -1.20 2.48
N PHE A 126 1.75 -1.92 3.10
CA PHE A 126 0.77 -1.30 3.98
C PHE A 126 1.41 -0.70 5.24
N SER A 127 2.38 -1.40 5.85
CA SER A 127 3.16 -0.89 6.98
C SER A 127 3.95 0.37 6.60
N ASN A 128 4.61 0.36 5.44
CA ASN A 128 5.38 1.50 4.95
C ASN A 128 4.49 2.74 4.74
N ILE A 129 3.28 2.56 4.19
CA ILE A 129 2.31 3.65 4.01
C ILE A 129 1.91 4.27 5.34
N ILE A 130 1.55 3.45 6.34
CA ILE A 130 1.09 3.94 7.65
C ILE A 130 2.24 4.59 8.43
N GLN A 131 3.46 4.09 8.30
CA GLN A 131 4.64 4.64 8.97
C GLN A 131 5.28 5.81 8.21
N HIS A 132 4.73 6.19 7.05
CA HIS A 132 5.31 7.23 6.21
C HIS A 132 5.22 8.61 6.91
N GLN A 133 6.28 9.42 6.76
CA GLN A 133 6.38 10.73 7.42
C GLN A 133 5.34 11.74 6.88
N ASP A 134 5.03 11.62 5.58
CA ASP A 134 4.06 12.46 4.88
C ASP A 134 2.62 11.92 4.93
N LEU A 135 2.29 11.06 5.90
CA LEU A 135 0.94 10.54 6.07
C LEU A 135 -0.04 11.67 6.41
N THR A 136 -0.98 11.95 5.50
CA THR A 136 -2.03 12.95 5.70
C THR A 136 -3.35 12.27 6.07
N VAL A 137 -3.77 12.46 7.32
CA VAL A 137 -5.01 11.90 7.85
C VAL A 137 -5.80 12.94 8.60
N THR A 138 -7.12 12.91 8.44
CA THR A 138 -8.06 13.75 9.20
C THR A 138 -8.15 13.34 10.66
N SER A 139 -7.98 12.04 10.95
CA SER A 139 -7.92 11.53 12.33
C SER A 139 -7.18 10.21 12.41
N GLU A 140 -6.55 9.95 13.56
CA GLU A 140 -5.95 8.63 13.87
C GLU A 140 -6.99 7.50 13.89
N GLU A 141 -8.26 7.83 14.10
CA GLU A 141 -9.36 6.88 13.97
C GLU A 141 -9.46 6.32 12.54
N ARG A 142 -9.17 7.12 11.50
CA ARG A 142 -9.14 6.64 10.11
C ARG A 142 -8.03 5.61 9.91
N VAL A 143 -6.86 5.83 10.48
CA VAL A 143 -5.73 4.89 10.42
C VAL A 143 -6.13 3.58 11.09
N LEU A 144 -6.73 3.64 12.28
CA LEU A 144 -7.22 2.47 12.99
C LEU A 144 -8.27 1.69 12.18
N ASN A 145 -9.25 2.39 11.61
CA ASN A 145 -10.26 1.78 10.75
C ASN A 145 -9.64 1.12 9.51
N ALA A 146 -8.66 1.77 8.87
CA ALA A 146 -7.95 1.22 7.72
C ALA A 146 -7.17 -0.06 8.07
N ILE A 147 -6.50 -0.10 9.23
CA ILE A 147 -5.83 -1.30 9.72
C ILE A 147 -6.82 -2.44 9.91
N PHE A 148 -7.98 -2.18 10.53
CA PHE A 148 -9.01 -3.20 10.69
C PHE A 148 -9.58 -3.69 9.36
N MET A 149 -9.86 -2.79 8.42
CA MET A 149 -10.34 -3.15 7.08
C MET A 149 -9.31 -4.01 6.34
N TRP A 150 -8.03 -3.67 6.42
CA TRP A 150 -6.96 -4.47 5.85
C TRP A 150 -6.90 -5.85 6.51
N CYS A 151 -6.95 -5.96 7.83
CA CYS A 151 -6.88 -7.25 8.52
C CYS A 151 -8.08 -8.17 8.22
N MET A 152 -9.30 -7.62 8.14
CA MET A 152 -10.51 -8.43 7.90
C MET A 152 -10.67 -8.90 6.45
N ARG A 153 -9.87 -8.38 5.52
CA ARG A 153 -10.12 -8.53 4.07
C ARG A 153 -11.57 -8.22 3.68
N GLY A 154 -12.18 -7.29 4.40
CA GLY A 154 -13.61 -6.99 4.30
C GLY A 154 -13.95 -6.34 2.96
N LYS A 155 -15.02 -6.79 2.31
CA LYS A 155 -15.51 -6.16 1.07
C LYS A 155 -16.31 -4.88 1.32
N GLU A 156 -16.48 -4.49 2.57
CA GLU A 156 -17.25 -3.32 3.00
C GLU A 156 -16.40 -2.46 3.93
N LEU A 157 -16.69 -1.14 3.95
CA LEU A 157 -16.05 -0.19 4.84
C LEU A 157 -16.48 -0.47 6.28
N CYS A 158 -15.61 -1.14 7.05
CA CYS A 158 -15.87 -1.48 8.45
C CYS A 158 -15.07 -0.55 9.37
N GLY A 159 -15.78 0.23 10.20
CA GLY A 159 -15.16 0.94 11.31
C GLY A 159 -14.85 0.00 12.49
N TRP A 160 -14.01 0.45 13.42
CA TRP A 160 -13.64 -0.29 14.63
C TRP A 160 -14.86 -0.72 15.48
N GLU A 161 -15.96 0.05 15.46
CA GLU A 161 -17.21 -0.28 16.15
C GLU A 161 -17.82 -1.59 15.63
N VAL A 162 -17.88 -1.75 14.30
CA VAL A 162 -18.38 -2.97 13.65
C VAL A 162 -17.47 -4.16 13.96
N VAL A 163 -16.15 -3.93 13.98
CA VAL A 163 -15.19 -4.98 14.35
C VAL A 163 -15.36 -5.42 15.80
N ALA A 164 -15.61 -4.48 16.71
CA ALA A 164 -15.88 -4.80 18.12
C ALA A 164 -17.17 -5.62 18.31
N GLU A 165 -18.21 -5.35 17.52
CA GLU A 165 -19.45 -6.15 17.50
C GLU A 165 -19.22 -7.54 16.92
N LEU A 166 -18.50 -7.65 15.80
CA LEU A 166 -18.17 -8.93 15.18
C LEU A 166 -17.30 -9.81 16.08
N LEU A 167 -16.37 -9.21 16.83
CA LEU A 167 -15.57 -9.91 17.85
C LEU A 167 -16.39 -10.35 19.07
N ALA A 168 -17.56 -9.75 19.32
CA ALA A 168 -18.49 -10.25 20.33
C ALA A 168 -19.13 -11.58 19.90
N LEU A 169 -19.20 -11.82 18.59
CA LEU A 169 -19.86 -12.98 17.99
C LEU A 169 -18.88 -14.05 17.51
N SER A 170 -17.60 -13.70 17.28
CA SER A 170 -16.58 -14.58 16.67
C SER A 170 -15.21 -14.43 17.32
N THR A 171 -14.34 -15.44 17.17
CA THR A 171 -12.96 -15.36 17.67
C THR A 171 -12.08 -14.51 16.73
N PRO A 172 -11.08 -13.79 17.28
CA PRO A 172 -10.17 -12.97 16.49
C PRO A 172 -9.36 -13.77 15.46
N GLU A 173 -9.07 -15.05 15.75
CA GLU A 173 -8.40 -15.97 14.81
C GLU A 173 -9.24 -16.25 13.56
N LEU A 174 -10.57 -16.28 13.69
CA LEU A 174 -11.48 -16.55 12.58
C LEU A 174 -11.77 -15.27 11.77
N LEU A 175 -11.72 -14.09 12.42
CA LEU A 175 -11.94 -12.80 11.77
C LEU A 175 -10.70 -12.25 11.05
N PHE A 176 -9.50 -12.44 11.61
CA PHE A 176 -8.27 -11.89 11.06
C PHE A 176 -7.37 -12.93 10.37
N GLY A 177 -7.62 -14.23 10.62
CA GLY A 177 -6.87 -15.32 10.01
C GLY A 177 -5.36 -15.14 10.13
N ASP A 178 -4.67 -15.23 8.99
CA ASP A 178 -3.22 -15.11 8.90
C ASP A 178 -2.69 -13.68 9.19
N ARG A 179 -3.56 -12.64 9.16
CA ARG A 179 -3.18 -11.23 9.37
C ARG A 179 -3.23 -10.78 10.83
N LEU A 180 -3.52 -11.66 11.77
CA LEU A 180 -3.55 -11.33 13.20
C LEU A 180 -2.16 -10.97 13.75
N GLN A 181 -1.11 -11.63 13.25
CA GLN A 181 0.27 -11.28 13.63
C GLN A 181 0.67 -9.90 13.09
N SER A 182 0.34 -9.64 11.82
CA SER A 182 0.53 -8.34 11.18
C SER A 182 -0.23 -7.23 11.91
N LEU A 183 -1.46 -7.50 12.39
CA LEU A 183 -2.25 -6.55 13.17
C LEU A 183 -1.51 -6.09 14.43
N ASN A 184 -0.87 -7.02 15.16
CA ASN A 184 -0.09 -6.69 16.36
C ASN A 184 1.14 -5.82 16.04
N ASN A 185 1.74 -5.99 14.86
CA ASN A 185 2.87 -5.15 14.41
C ASN A 185 2.41 -3.74 13.99
N LEU A 186 1.19 -3.61 13.48
CA LEU A 186 0.65 -2.35 12.97
C LEU A 186 0.06 -1.47 14.08
N PHE A 187 -0.46 -2.03 15.18
CA PHE A 187 -1.05 -1.24 16.28
C PHE A 187 -0.12 -0.15 16.85
N PRO A 188 1.17 -0.40 17.11
CA PRO A 188 2.10 0.64 17.57
C PRO A 188 2.27 1.81 16.61
N SER A 189 1.90 1.66 15.33
CA SER A 189 1.98 2.72 14.34
C SER A 189 0.86 3.75 14.49
N VAL A 190 -0.23 3.40 15.19
CA VAL A 190 -1.35 4.31 15.46
C VAL A 190 -1.03 5.18 16.67
N ARG A 191 -1.19 6.50 16.51
CA ARG A 191 -0.90 7.46 17.57
C ARG A 191 -2.12 7.64 18.49
N PHE A 192 -2.41 6.61 19.30
CA PHE A 192 -3.50 6.64 20.30
C PHE A 192 -3.55 7.91 21.16
N PRO A 193 -2.41 8.51 21.59
CA PRO A 193 -2.44 9.76 22.36
C PRO A 193 -3.06 10.97 21.65
N LEU A 194 -3.17 10.94 20.32
CA LEU A 194 -3.79 12.01 19.52
C LEU A 194 -5.30 11.79 19.28
N MET A 195 -5.85 10.65 19.70
CA MET A 195 -7.27 10.36 19.57
C MET A 195 -8.12 11.12 20.60
N PRO A 196 -9.38 11.46 20.27
CA PRO A 196 -10.31 12.03 21.24
C PRO A 196 -10.52 11.12 22.45
N TYR A 197 -10.56 11.70 23.65
CA TYR A 197 -10.75 10.96 24.91
C TYR A 197 -12.01 10.09 24.91
N ASP A 198 -13.11 10.60 24.37
CA ASP A 198 -14.38 9.87 24.29
C ASP A 198 -14.26 8.60 23.43
N LEU A 199 -13.44 8.65 22.38
CA LEU A 199 -13.15 7.49 21.52
C LEU A 199 -12.30 6.47 22.27
N LEU A 200 -11.23 6.92 22.93
CA LEU A 200 -10.35 6.06 23.72
C LEU A 200 -11.11 5.35 24.84
N LYS A 201 -12.04 6.04 25.50
CA LYS A 201 -12.90 5.44 26.54
C LYS A 201 -13.82 4.37 25.97
N LYS A 202 -14.42 4.60 24.79
CA LYS A 202 -15.23 3.59 24.12
C LYS A 202 -14.39 2.40 23.65
N LEU A 203 -13.18 2.64 23.14
CA LEU A 203 -12.23 1.60 22.75
C LEU A 203 -11.80 0.75 23.94
N GLY A 204 -11.48 1.35 25.08
CA GLY A 204 -11.15 0.63 26.32
C GLY A 204 -12.31 -0.21 26.87
N GLN A 205 -13.55 0.17 26.57
CA GLN A 205 -14.74 -0.59 26.96
C GLN A 205 -15.12 -1.68 25.94
N SER A 206 -14.51 -1.68 24.76
CA SER A 206 -14.82 -2.60 23.68
C SER A 206 -14.21 -3.99 23.89
N ASN A 207 -14.78 -5.00 23.23
CA ASN A 207 -14.27 -6.37 23.29
C ASN A 207 -12.88 -6.52 22.63
N LEU A 208 -12.44 -5.54 21.82
CA LEU A 208 -11.12 -5.53 21.19
C LEU A 208 -9.98 -5.62 22.22
N CYS A 209 -10.08 -4.83 23.29
CA CYS A 209 -9.10 -4.80 24.38
C CYS A 209 -9.04 -6.11 25.17
N ARG A 210 -10.14 -6.88 25.20
CA ARG A 210 -10.17 -8.20 25.88
C ARG A 210 -9.44 -9.28 25.10
N HIS A 211 -9.38 -9.14 23.78
CA HIS A 211 -8.84 -10.17 22.88
C HIS A 211 -7.41 -9.85 22.42
N VAL A 212 -6.99 -8.59 22.46
CA VAL A 212 -5.63 -8.17 22.08
C VAL A 212 -4.98 -7.38 23.22
N PRO A 213 -4.08 -7.99 24.02
CA PRO A 213 -3.47 -7.34 25.18
C PRO A 213 -2.56 -6.16 24.80
N ILE A 214 -1.87 -6.23 23.66
CA ILE A 214 -1.04 -5.13 23.14
C ILE A 214 -1.89 -3.88 22.86
N PHE A 215 -3.11 -4.08 22.33
CA PHE A 215 -4.03 -3.00 22.06
C PHE A 215 -4.57 -2.36 23.35
N ASP A 216 -4.88 -3.17 24.37
CA ASP A 216 -5.33 -2.68 25.68
C ASP A 216 -4.26 -1.82 26.37
N ASP A 217 -3.00 -2.25 26.33
CA ASP A 217 -1.89 -1.48 26.91
C ASP A 217 -1.69 -0.13 26.18
N LEU A 218 -1.77 -0.11 24.84
CA LEU A 218 -1.67 1.12 24.04
C LEU A 218 -2.84 2.08 24.27
N VAL A 219 -4.06 1.57 24.39
CA VAL A 219 -5.25 2.38 24.69
C VAL A 219 -5.16 2.95 26.11
N ARG A 220 -4.71 2.15 27.08
CA ARG A 220 -4.50 2.61 28.46
C ARG A 220 -3.42 3.68 28.56
N GLU A 221 -2.31 3.51 27.82
CA GLU A 221 -1.27 4.52 27.71
C GLU A 221 -1.82 5.82 27.09
N GLY A 222 -2.59 5.73 26.01
CA GLY A 222 -3.26 6.87 25.39
C GLY A 222 -4.21 7.61 26.35
N ILE A 223 -5.06 6.88 27.08
CA ILE A 223 -5.95 7.45 28.11
C ILE A 223 -5.12 8.17 29.18
N SER A 224 -4.09 7.52 29.70
CA SER A 224 -3.23 8.12 30.72
C SER A 224 -2.54 9.39 30.21
N TYR A 225 -2.07 9.40 28.96
CA TYR A 225 -1.44 10.57 28.35
C TYR A 225 -2.40 11.76 28.25
N VAL A 226 -3.65 11.52 27.84
CA VAL A 226 -4.67 12.58 27.73
C VAL A 226 -5.09 13.09 29.12
N GLU A 227 -5.20 12.20 30.11
CA GLU A 227 -5.48 12.57 31.50
C GLU A 227 -4.33 13.38 32.12
N PHE A 228 -3.07 12.95 31.94
CA PHE A 228 -1.88 13.66 32.42
C PHE A 228 -1.62 14.98 31.65
N GLY A 229 -1.96 15.03 30.36
CA GLY A 229 -1.91 16.25 29.55
C GLY A 229 -2.92 17.30 30.02
N SER A 230 -4.12 16.87 30.44
CA SER A 230 -5.13 17.74 31.06
C SER A 230 -4.74 18.21 32.47
N LEU A 231 -3.80 17.51 33.12
CA LEU A 231 -3.28 17.82 34.45
C LEU A 231 -2.06 18.76 34.46
N ARG A 232 -1.53 19.19 33.31
CA ARG A 232 -0.59 20.32 33.26
C ARG A 232 -1.39 21.62 33.36
N PRO A 233 -1.36 22.35 34.50
CA PRO A 233 -1.87 23.70 34.53
C PRO A 233 -0.98 24.50 33.58
N GLY A 234 -1.60 25.27 32.69
CA GLY A 234 -0.90 26.38 32.05
C GLY A 234 -0.41 27.33 33.15
N ASN A 235 0.84 27.17 33.55
CA ASN A 235 1.56 28.21 34.27
C ASN A 235 2.07 29.23 33.24
N ASP A 236 1.31 30.32 33.20
CA ASP A 236 1.77 31.71 33.16
C ASP A 236 2.18 32.42 31.85
N GLN A 237 1.46 33.54 31.67
CA GLN A 237 1.85 34.86 31.14
C GLN A 237 1.87 35.10 29.62
N LYS A 238 0.81 35.75 29.14
CA LYS A 238 0.81 37.22 28.93
C LYS A 238 -0.59 37.80 28.85
#